data_AF-A0A816MFH6-F1
#
_entry.id   AF-A0A816MFH6-F1
#
_cell.length_a   1.000
_cell.length_b   1.000
_cell.length_c   1.000
_cell.angle_alpha   90.00
_cell.angle_beta   90.00
_cell.angle_gamma   90.00
#
_symmetry.space_group_name_H-M   'P 1'
#
loop_
_entity.id
_entity.type
_entity.pdbx_description
1 polymer ?
#
loop_
_entity_poly.entity_id
_entity_poly.type
_entity_poly.pdbx_seq_one_letter_code
_entity_poly.pdbx_strand_id
1 'polypeptide(L)' 'MAPELFDSESKHTKASDVYALGMCFWEVATRCIPYEGMNMPSALLHVHLGHRLEVPSDVPEDFKEIIRA' A
#
# COMPACT_ATOMS: atom_id res chain seq x y z
N MET A 1 0.50 0.69 -6.54
CA MET A 1 1.68 1.36 -7.14
C MET A 1 2.26 2.29 -6.08
N ALA A 2 3.59 2.34 -5.95
CA ALA A 2 4.24 3.22 -4.99
C ALA A 2 4.07 4.70 -5.39
N PRO A 3 3.89 5.65 -4.45
CA PRO A 3 3.57 7.04 -4.75
C PRO A 3 4.60 7.74 -5.65
N GLU A 4 5.88 7.40 -5.52
CA GLU A 4 6.96 7.97 -6.31
C GLU A 4 6.90 7.60 -7.79
N LEU A 5 6.16 6.54 -8.14
CA LEU A 5 5.99 6.05 -9.50
C LEU A 5 4.80 6.67 -10.23
N PHE A 6 4.13 7.67 -9.65
CA PHE A 6 3.01 8.34 -10.31
C PHE A 6 3.45 9.29 -11.42
N ASP A 7 4.71 9.72 -11.40
CA ASP A 7 5.34 10.46 -12.49
C ASP A 7 5.82 9.48 -13.57
N SER A 8 5.55 9.80 -14.84
CA SER A 8 5.94 8.99 -16.00
C SER A 8 7.46 8.85 -16.17
N GLU A 9 8.25 9.81 -15.65
CA GLU A 9 9.71 9.77 -15.73
C GLU A 9 10.36 8.99 -14.56
N SER A 10 9.56 8.60 -13.56
CA SER A 10 10.06 7.87 -12.40
C SER A 10 10.46 6.44 -12.74
N LYS A 11 11.56 5.99 -12.13
CA LYS A 11 12.06 4.62 -12.28
C LYS A 11 11.70 3.80 -11.06
N HIS A 12 11.41 2.52 -11.29
CA HIS A 12 11.32 1.54 -10.21
C HIS A 12 12.60 1.52 -9.39
N THR A 13 12.43 1.51 -8.08
CA THR A 13 13.51 1.42 -7.11
C THR A 13 13.24 0.27 -6.15
N LYS A 14 14.26 -0.13 -5.39
CA LYS A 14 14.06 -1.09 -4.29
C LYS A 14 13.01 -0.60 -3.27
N ALA A 15 12.89 0.72 -3.06
CA ALA A 15 11.86 1.28 -2.19
C ALA A 15 10.46 1.05 -2.76
N SER A 16 10.29 1.17 -4.08
CA SER A 16 9.00 0.90 -4.73
C SER A 16 8.59 -0.58 -4.62
N ASP A 17 9.57 -1.50 -4.63
CA ASP A 17 9.32 -2.93 -4.42
C ASP A 17 8.93 -3.21 -2.95
N VAL A 18 9.57 -2.55 -1.99
CA VAL A 18 9.22 -2.65 -0.56
C VAL A 18 7.81 -2.13 -0.31
N TYR A 19 7.41 -1.02 -0.94
CA TYR A 19 6.04 -0.54 -0.87
C TYR A 19 5.05 -1.59 -1.40
N ALA A 20 5.33 -2.20 -2.55
CA ALA A 20 4.49 -3.26 -3.11
C ALA A 20 4.43 -4.49 -2.18
N LEU A 21 5.53 -4.84 -1.53
CA LEU A 21 5.58 -5.91 -0.53
C LEU A 21 4.71 -5.60 0.70
N GLY A 22 4.72 -4.35 1.19
CA GLY A 22 3.84 -3.91 2.27
C GLY A 22 2.35 -4.08 1.93
N MET A 23 1.98 -3.79 0.68
CA MET A 23 0.63 -4.05 0.17
C MET A 23 0.31 -5.56 0.16
N CYS A 24 1.23 -6.41 -0.28
CA CYS A 24 1.04 -7.86 -0.23
C CYS A 24 0.88 -8.39 1.20
N PHE A 25 1.64 -7.85 2.17
CA PHE A 25 1.47 -8.21 3.57
C PHE A 25 0.13 -7.74 4.13
N TRP A 26 -0.36 -6.56 3.71
CA TRP A 26 -1.72 -6.13 4.03
C TRP A 26 -2.77 -7.11 3.48
N GLU A 27 -2.63 -7.57 2.24
CA GLU A 27 -3.53 -8.59 1.64
C GLU A 27 -3.50 -9.91 2.40
N VAL A 28 -2.32 -10.36 2.83
CA VAL A 28 -2.16 -11.58 3.64
C VAL A 28 -2.84 -11.42 5.00
N ALA A 29 -2.66 -10.27 5.65
CA ALA A 29 -3.22 -9.99 6.96
C ALA A 29 -4.76 -9.91 6.93
N THR A 30 -5.32 -9.20 5.95
CA THR A 30 -6.77 -8.92 5.90
C THR A 30 -7.56 -9.93 5.08
N ARG A 31 -6.89 -10.67 4.18
CA ARG A 31 -7.53 -11.52 3.17
C ARG A 31 -8.46 -10.74 2.23
N CYS A 32 -8.23 -9.44 2.08
CA CYS A 32 -9.04 -8.53 1.26
C CYS A 32 -8.24 -7.98 0.07
N ILE A 33 -8.96 -7.44 -0.93
CA ILE A 33 -8.36 -6.73 -2.06
C ILE A 33 -8.01 -5.29 -1.62
N PRO A 34 -6.80 -4.79 -1.88
CA PRO A 34 -6.42 -3.42 -1.52
C PRO A 34 -7.29 -2.40 -2.25
N TYR A 35 -7.80 -1.41 -1.51
CA TYR A 35 -8.66 -0.35 -2.04
C TYR A 35 -9.91 -0.89 -2.77
N GLU A 36 -10.45 -2.03 -2.32
CA GLU A 36 -11.68 -2.61 -2.86
C GLU A 36 -12.81 -1.56 -2.92
N GLY A 37 -13.52 -1.53 -4.06
CA GLY A 37 -14.58 -0.55 -4.32
C GLY A 37 -14.09 0.79 -4.88
N MET A 38 -12.77 1.06 -4.90
CA MET A 38 -12.21 2.23 -5.59
C MET A 38 -11.81 1.88 -7.03
N ASN A 39 -12.04 2.81 -7.95
CA ASN A 39 -11.42 2.72 -9.28
C ASN A 39 -9.93 3.14 -9.21
N MET A 40 -9.17 2.80 -10.26
CA MET A 40 -7.72 3.03 -10.29
C MET A 40 -7.34 4.50 -10.04
N PRO A 41 -7.93 5.51 -10.73
CA PRO A 41 -7.66 6.92 -10.45
C PRO A 41 -7.93 7.35 -9.00
N SER A 42 -9.05 6.90 -8.41
CA SER A 42 -9.39 7.22 -7.02
C SER A 42 -8.40 6.62 -6.03
N ALA A 43 -7.96 5.38 -6.25
CA ALA A 43 -6.96 4.74 -5.40
C ALA A 43 -5.60 5.46 -5.49
N LEU A 44 -5.17 5.87 -6.69
CA LEU A 44 -3.93 6.65 -6.86
C LEU A 44 -4.01 7.99 -6.13
N LEU A 45 -5.12 8.72 -6.27
CA LEU A 45 -5.31 10.00 -5.57
C LEU A 45 -5.32 9.81 -4.05
N HIS A 46 -5.98 8.76 -3.55
CA HIS A 46 -6.01 8.43 -2.12
C HIS A 46 -4.59 8.22 -1.56
N VAL A 47 -3.77 7.45 -2.28
CA VAL A 47 -2.35 7.22 -1.93
C VAL A 47 -1.54 8.52 -2.01
N HIS A 48 -1.75 9.32 -3.06
CA HIS A 48 -1.06 10.60 -3.29
C HIS A 48 -1.33 11.61 -2.17
N LEU A 49 -2.56 11.64 -1.64
CA LEU A 49 -2.96 12.48 -0.50
C LEU A 49 -2.42 11.98 0.85
N GLY A 50 -1.63 10.90 0.87
CA GLY A 50 -1.04 10.35 2.09
C GLY A 50 -1.96 9.41 2.87
N HIS A 51 -3.18 9.14 2.38
CA HIS A 51 -4.06 8.17 3.01
C HIS A 51 -3.55 6.73 2.78
N ARG A 52 -3.82 5.84 3.73
CA ARG A 52 -3.36 4.43 3.74
C ARG A 52 -4.49 3.51 4.16
N LEU A 53 -4.39 2.24 3.81
CA LEU A 53 -5.36 1.23 4.25
C LEU A 53 -5.25 1.02 5.76
N GLU A 54 -6.39 0.83 6.41
CA GLU A 54 -6.42 0.49 7.83
C GLU A 54 -5.90 -0.94 8.03
N VAL A 55 -5.08 -1.14 9.07
CA VAL A 55 -4.62 -2.46 9.50
C VAL A 55 -5.46 -2.88 10.70
N PRO A 56 -6.21 -3.99 10.64
CA PRO A 56 -7.04 -4.47 11.74
C PRO A 56 -6.27 -4.67 13.05
N SER A 57 -6.94 -4.47 14.19
CA SER A 57 -6.30 -4.50 15.51
C SER A 57 -5.83 -5.88 15.94
N ASP A 58 -6.42 -6.94 15.39
CA ASP A 58 -6.09 -8.36 15.61
C ASP A 58 -4.82 -8.81 14.89
N VAL A 59 -4.26 -8.00 13.99
CA VAL A 59 -2.94 -8.26 13.40
C VAL A 59 -1.85 -8.04 14.47
N PRO A 60 -0.87 -8.97 14.63
CA PRO A 60 0.23 -8.80 15.57
C PRO A 60 1.01 -7.49 15.34
N GLU A 61 1.40 -6.79 16.41
CA GLU A 61 1.98 -5.44 16.29
C GLU A 61 3.28 -5.43 15.47
N ASP A 62 4.14 -6.43 15.65
CA ASP A 62 5.37 -6.59 14.85
C ASP A 62 5.07 -6.66 13.35
N PHE A 63 3.93 -7.24 12.97
CA PHE A 63 3.52 -7.32 11.56
C PHE A 63 2.87 -6.02 11.07
N LYS A 64 2.17 -5.28 11.95
CA LYS A 64 1.66 -3.95 11.62
C LYS A 64 2.80 -2.98 11.30
N GLU A 65 3.89 -3.04 12.06
CA GLU A 65 5.06 -2.20 11.81
C GLU A 65 5.70 -2.50 10.45
N ILE A 66 5.76 -3.78 10.04
CA ILE A 66 6.24 -4.16 8.71
C ILE A 66 5.32 -3.61 7.60
N ILE A 67 4.00 -3.67 7.78
CA ILE A 67 3.03 -3.16 6.79
C ILE A 67 3.12 -1.62 6.65
N ARG A 68 3.46 -0.92 7.72
CA ARG A 68 3.54 0.56 7.77
C ARG A 68 4.90 1.13 7.37
N ALA A 69 5.92 0.28 7.25
CA ALA A 69 7.33 0.67 7.01
C ALA A 69 7.56 1.38 5.66
#